data_AF-A0A3D1H965-F1
#
_entry.id   AF-A0A3D1H965-F1
#
_cell.length_a   1.000
_cell.length_b   1.000
_cell.length_c   1.000
_cell.angle_alpha   90.00
_cell.angle_beta   90.00
_cell.angle_gamma   90.00
#
_symmetry.space_group_name_H-M   'P 1'
#
loop_
_entity.id
_entity.type
_entity.pdbx_description
1 polymer ?
#
loop_
_entity_poly.entity_id
_entity_poly.type
_entity_poly.pdbx_seq_one_letter_code
_entity_poly.pdbx_strand_id
1 'polypeptide(L)'
;MKIVIGIILIVLVLAGIAFFLLYVLNAHDLVYCGDIKSEDGTKCSVTRVYTADLNADETLSQIVTAMNDNGNGNLSAEEMTTILATYQNVIYAPVFTLNLEQEDTRTFVLSGSVYNGLDGDGQPTDPDFRYKNLTLTAGVGNGKVLAAQNVYSEDLNEDGQYDFKARNNVVDPVLLDGNAGAAFSFTDCDSFRLVFTGVSEVPATIKLAFTYDVVAQNPLNFTSTNGGAMGLQITEAYDEEGRLKPEITLEKVYTVKTE
;
A
#
# COMPACT_ATOMS: atom_id res chain seq x y z
N MET A 1 34.56 45.83 12.19
CA MET A 1 34.44 44.37 12.41
C MET A 1 33.00 43.92 12.66
N LYS A 2 32.28 44.45 13.68
CA LYS A 2 30.88 44.07 13.96
C LYS A 2 29.89 44.31 12.80
N ILE A 3 30.04 45.44 12.09
CA ILE A 3 29.19 45.77 10.92
C ILE A 3 29.43 44.80 9.76
N VAL A 4 30.69 44.41 9.51
CA VAL A 4 31.06 43.46 8.45
C VAL A 4 30.48 42.07 8.74
N ILE A 5 30.57 41.61 10.00
CA ILE A 5 29.97 40.34 10.44
C ILE A 5 28.44 40.40 10.29
N GLY A 6 27.80 41.52 10.64
CA GLY A 6 26.36 41.72 10.47
C GLY A 6 25.92 41.66 9.01
N ILE A 7 26.67 42.27 8.09
CA ILE A 7 26.37 42.22 6.65
C ILE A 7 26.55 40.79 6.11
N ILE A 8 27.61 40.08 6.50
CA ILE A 8 27.85 38.69 6.09
C ILE A 8 26.70 37.77 6.56
N LEU A 9 26.23 37.94 7.80
CA LEU A 9 25.09 37.20 8.34
C LEU A 9 23.80 37.47 7.55
N ILE A 10 23.51 38.74 7.23
CA ILE A 10 22.32 39.10 6.45
C ILE A 10 22.38 38.49 5.04
N VAL A 11 23.55 38.52 4.39
CA VAL A 11 23.74 37.91 3.06
C VAL A 11 23.58 36.39 3.11
N LEU A 12 24.10 35.72 4.14
CA LEU A 12 23.90 34.27 4.33
C LEU A 12 22.44 33.91 4.58
N VAL A 13 21.72 34.70 5.38
CA VAL A 13 20.28 34.49 5.62
C VAL A 13 19.48 34.67 4.32
N LEU A 14 19.76 35.72 3.55
CA LEU A 14 19.10 35.96 2.27
C LEU A 14 19.42 34.87 1.23
N ALA A 15 20.66 34.40 1.17
CA ALA A 15 21.05 33.28 0.32
C ALA A 15 20.37 31.96 0.76
N GLY A 16 20.26 31.72 2.07
CA GLY A 16 19.53 30.57 2.63
C GLY A 16 18.04 30.62 2.31
N ILE A 17 17.40 31.79 2.40
CA ILE A 17 16.00 31.98 2.02
C ILE A 17 15.82 31.80 0.50
N ALA A 18 16.71 32.35 -0.32
CA ALA A 18 16.65 32.18 -1.77
C ALA A 18 16.81 30.72 -2.17
N PHE A 19 17.74 29.99 -1.54
CA PHE A 19 17.93 28.55 -1.77
C PHE A 19 16.72 27.74 -1.30
N PHE A 20 16.16 28.07 -0.12
CA PHE A 20 14.94 27.45 0.39
C PHE A 20 13.73 27.68 -0.55
N LEU A 21 13.53 28.90 -1.04
CA LEU A 21 12.48 29.21 -2.00
C LEU A 21 12.66 28.47 -3.32
N LEU A 22 13.90 28.37 -3.83
CA LEU A 22 14.21 27.59 -5.04
C LEU A 22 13.91 26.10 -4.84
N TYR A 23 14.16 25.58 -3.64
CA TYR A 23 13.86 24.19 -3.27
C TYR A 23 12.36 23.94 -3.14
N VAL A 24 11.60 24.86 -2.52
CA VAL A 24 10.14 24.80 -2.42
C VAL A 24 9.48 24.92 -3.80
N LEU A 25 10.03 25.75 -4.69
CA LEU A 25 9.56 25.88 -6.08
C LEU A 25 9.82 24.61 -6.93
N ASN A 26 10.79 23.78 -6.53
CA ASN A 26 11.07 22.47 -7.12
C ASN A 26 10.36 21.32 -6.38
N ALA A 27 9.53 21.60 -5.37
CA ALA A 27 8.66 20.58 -4.81
C ALA A 27 7.60 20.25 -5.87
N HIS A 28 7.50 18.97 -6.21
CA HIS A 28 6.50 18.48 -7.16
C HIS A 28 5.35 17.85 -6.37
N ASP A 29 4.12 17.99 -6.85
CA ASP A 29 3.02 17.18 -6.33
C ASP A 29 3.17 15.76 -6.92
N LEU A 30 3.18 14.74 -6.06
CA LEU A 30 3.14 13.36 -6.54
C LEU A 30 1.77 13.07 -7.14
N VAL A 31 1.76 12.69 -8.41
CA VAL A 31 0.54 12.33 -9.14
C VAL A 31 0.38 10.82 -9.12
N TYR A 32 -0.74 10.37 -8.57
CA TYR A 32 -1.17 8.98 -8.67
C TYR A 32 -1.57 8.66 -10.11
N CYS A 33 -0.99 7.61 -10.66
CA CYS A 33 -1.26 7.18 -12.03
C CYS A 33 -2.27 6.06 -12.11
N GLY A 34 -2.11 5.05 -11.27
CA GLY A 34 -2.90 3.84 -11.39
C GLY A 34 -2.39 2.72 -10.49
N ASP A 35 -3.15 1.64 -10.51
CA ASP A 35 -2.89 0.43 -9.76
C ASP A 35 -2.55 -0.71 -10.73
N ILE A 36 -1.47 -1.42 -10.41
CA ILE A 36 -1.06 -2.66 -11.06
C ILE A 36 -1.42 -3.80 -10.12
N LYS A 37 -2.24 -4.73 -10.58
CA LYS A 37 -2.70 -5.87 -9.78
C LYS A 37 -2.08 -7.15 -10.32
N SER A 38 -1.57 -8.01 -9.43
CA SER A 38 -1.15 -9.38 -9.72
C SER A 38 -1.81 -10.33 -8.73
N GLU A 39 -2.19 -11.52 -9.21
CA GLU A 39 -2.93 -12.52 -8.43
C GLU A 39 -2.37 -13.92 -8.66
N ASP A 40 -1.94 -14.58 -7.59
CA ASP A 40 -1.51 -15.97 -7.63
C ASP A 40 -2.31 -16.79 -6.61
N GLY A 41 -3.36 -17.46 -7.11
CA GLY A 41 -4.27 -18.25 -6.29
C GLY A 41 -5.00 -17.40 -5.25
N THR A 42 -4.62 -17.55 -3.98
CA THR A 42 -5.18 -16.80 -2.85
C THR A 42 -4.40 -15.53 -2.52
N LYS A 43 -3.26 -15.33 -3.16
CA LYS A 43 -2.38 -14.18 -2.97
C LYS A 43 -2.69 -13.10 -3.99
N CYS A 44 -2.69 -11.86 -3.55
CA CYS A 44 -2.84 -10.69 -4.39
C CYS A 44 -1.84 -9.64 -3.99
N SER A 45 -1.23 -9.00 -4.98
CA SER A 45 -0.44 -7.80 -4.79
C SER A 45 -1.00 -6.65 -5.64
N VAL A 46 -1.04 -5.46 -5.04
CA VAL A 46 -1.45 -4.23 -5.71
C VAL A 46 -0.32 -3.24 -5.57
N THR A 47 0.33 -2.92 -6.68
CA THR A 47 1.38 -1.90 -6.78
C THR A 47 0.77 -0.61 -7.27
N ARG A 48 0.81 0.44 -6.45
CA ARG A 48 0.29 1.75 -6.83
C ARG A 48 1.41 2.60 -7.39
N VAL A 49 1.22 3.25 -8.53
CA VAL A 49 2.29 3.99 -9.22
C VAL A 49 2.11 5.49 -9.07
N TYR A 50 3.19 6.18 -8.65
CA TYR A 50 3.27 7.63 -8.53
C TYR A 50 4.44 8.20 -9.35
N THR A 51 4.24 9.40 -9.92
CA THR A 51 5.21 10.15 -10.74
C THR A 51 5.18 11.64 -10.38
N ALA A 52 6.18 12.42 -10.81
CA ALA A 52 6.23 13.88 -10.65
C ALA A 52 5.61 14.69 -11.80
N ASP A 53 5.04 14.06 -12.85
CA ASP A 53 4.74 14.78 -14.10
C ASP A 53 3.31 14.57 -14.67
N LEU A 54 2.89 15.55 -15.49
CA LEU A 54 1.58 15.70 -16.15
C LEU A 54 1.22 14.59 -17.16
N ASN A 55 2.16 13.71 -17.50
CA ASN A 55 1.97 12.57 -18.42
C ASN A 55 1.74 11.23 -17.67
N ALA A 56 1.16 11.31 -16.48
CA ALA A 56 0.74 10.18 -15.65
C ALA A 56 -0.04 9.11 -16.45
N ASP A 57 -1.00 9.55 -17.25
CA ASP A 57 -1.87 8.67 -18.05
C ASP A 57 -1.10 7.94 -19.17
N GLU A 58 -0.14 8.62 -19.81
CA GLU A 58 0.70 8.02 -20.86
C GLU A 58 1.65 6.99 -20.26
N THR A 59 2.26 7.31 -19.11
CA THR A 59 3.16 6.40 -18.38
C THR A 59 2.41 5.16 -17.90
N LEU A 60 1.20 5.31 -17.35
CA LEU A 60 0.36 4.18 -16.96
C LEU A 60 -0.04 3.33 -18.16
N SER A 61 -0.49 3.94 -19.25
CA SER A 61 -0.93 3.23 -20.45
C SER A 61 0.21 2.38 -21.05
N GLN A 62 1.43 2.91 -21.05
CA GLN A 62 2.62 2.19 -21.50
C GLN A 62 2.97 1.02 -20.57
N ILE A 63 2.91 1.23 -19.24
CA ILE A 63 3.09 0.15 -18.26
C ILE A 63 2.04 -0.94 -18.49
N VAL A 64 0.75 -0.59 -18.53
CA VAL A 64 -0.36 -1.54 -18.75
C VAL A 64 -0.25 -2.28 -20.08
N THR A 65 0.21 -1.62 -21.14
CA THR A 65 0.45 -2.27 -22.44
C THR A 65 1.56 -3.31 -22.33
N ALA A 66 2.70 -2.95 -21.72
CA ALA A 66 3.80 -3.89 -21.46
C ALA A 66 3.37 -5.07 -20.57
N MET A 67 2.47 -4.83 -19.60
CA MET A 67 1.90 -5.89 -18.75
C MET A 67 1.02 -6.87 -19.55
N ASN A 68 0.17 -6.34 -20.43
CA ASN A 68 -0.72 -7.16 -21.27
C ASN A 68 0.06 -7.97 -22.32
N ASP A 69 1.16 -7.43 -22.82
CA ASP A 69 2.03 -8.10 -23.81
C ASP A 69 2.80 -9.29 -23.21
N ASN A 70 2.97 -9.35 -21.88
CA ASN A 70 3.62 -10.47 -21.16
C ASN A 70 2.71 -11.71 -20.95
N GLY A 71 1.49 -11.72 -21.50
CA GLY A 71 0.81 -12.95 -21.90
C GLY A 71 0.11 -13.78 -20.82
N ASN A 72 0.35 -13.56 -19.52
CA ASN A 72 -0.27 -14.38 -18.44
C ASN A 72 -1.01 -13.62 -17.33
N GLY A 73 -1.03 -12.28 -17.34
CA GLY A 73 -1.72 -11.48 -16.31
C GLY A 73 -1.09 -11.56 -14.90
N ASN A 74 0.02 -12.28 -14.75
CA ASN A 74 0.86 -12.31 -13.56
C ASN A 74 2.27 -11.84 -13.91
N LEU A 75 2.76 -10.87 -13.16
CA LEU A 75 4.11 -10.32 -13.28
C LEU A 75 4.89 -10.70 -12.03
N SER A 76 6.08 -11.26 -12.22
CA SER A 76 7.02 -11.41 -11.12
C SER A 76 7.51 -10.03 -10.64
N ALA A 77 8.04 -9.97 -9.41
CA ALA A 77 8.62 -8.74 -8.86
C ALA A 77 9.79 -8.21 -9.72
N GLU A 78 10.56 -9.10 -10.35
CA GLU A 78 11.65 -8.76 -11.27
C GLU A 78 11.15 -8.08 -12.55
N GLU A 79 10.10 -8.63 -13.17
CA GLU A 79 9.48 -8.07 -14.37
C GLU A 79 8.82 -6.73 -14.07
N MET A 80 8.15 -6.62 -12.92
CA MET A 80 7.57 -5.35 -12.46
C MET A 80 8.65 -4.31 -12.20
N THR A 81 9.75 -4.67 -11.55
CA THR A 81 10.90 -3.78 -11.32
C THR A 81 11.52 -3.32 -12.64
N THR A 82 11.67 -4.23 -13.62
CA THR A 82 12.24 -3.91 -14.94
C THR A 82 11.32 -2.95 -15.71
N ILE A 83 10.02 -3.20 -15.69
CA ILE A 83 9.01 -2.32 -16.31
C ILE A 83 9.06 -0.95 -15.65
N LEU A 84 8.99 -0.87 -14.32
CA LEU A 84 9.03 0.40 -13.58
C LEU A 84 10.35 1.16 -13.80
N ALA A 85 11.50 0.47 -13.83
CA ALA A 85 12.81 1.06 -14.08
C ALA A 85 12.96 1.60 -15.51
N THR A 86 12.23 1.04 -16.49
CA THR A 86 12.21 1.54 -17.87
C THR A 86 11.56 2.92 -17.95
N TYR A 87 10.60 3.22 -17.06
CA TYR A 87 9.91 4.50 -17.01
C TYR A 87 10.54 5.42 -15.98
N GLN A 88 11.51 6.24 -16.41
CA GLN A 88 12.26 7.21 -15.60
C GLN A 88 11.41 8.21 -14.79
N ASN A 89 10.11 8.26 -15.03
CA ASN A 89 9.18 9.16 -14.37
C ASN A 89 8.54 8.54 -13.11
N VAL A 90 8.63 7.23 -12.89
CA VAL A 90 8.11 6.60 -11.66
C VAL A 90 9.00 7.00 -10.49
N ILE A 91 8.39 7.60 -9.47
CA ILE A 91 9.09 8.14 -8.31
C ILE A 91 8.77 7.36 -7.04
N TYR A 92 7.60 6.74 -6.98
CA TYR A 92 7.19 5.94 -5.82
C TYR A 92 6.19 4.86 -6.23
N ALA A 93 6.40 3.64 -5.73
CA ALA A 93 5.61 2.46 -6.11
C ALA A 93 5.35 1.52 -4.91
N PRO A 94 4.47 1.90 -3.96
CA PRO A 94 4.15 1.05 -2.83
C PRO A 94 3.37 -0.19 -3.26
N VAL A 95 3.65 -1.30 -2.56
CA VAL A 95 3.07 -2.62 -2.85
C VAL A 95 2.27 -3.08 -1.65
N PHE A 96 1.00 -3.41 -1.89
CA PHE A 96 0.09 -3.93 -0.90
C PHE A 96 -0.13 -5.41 -1.18
N THR A 97 0.31 -6.26 -0.27
CA THR A 97 0.18 -7.71 -0.38
C THR A 97 -0.96 -8.21 0.50
N LEU A 98 -1.69 -9.19 0.00
CA LEU A 98 -2.82 -9.81 0.65
C LEU A 98 -2.78 -11.32 0.40
N ASN A 99 -3.15 -12.09 1.41
CA ASN A 99 -3.31 -13.53 1.29
C ASN A 99 -4.55 -13.96 2.08
N LEU A 100 -5.46 -14.65 1.42
CA LEU A 100 -6.67 -15.19 2.02
C LEU A 100 -6.55 -16.71 2.20
N GLU A 101 -6.61 -17.16 3.44
CA GLU A 101 -6.60 -18.58 3.77
C GLU A 101 -7.93 -19.01 4.38
N GLN A 102 -8.26 -20.28 4.20
CA GLN A 102 -9.44 -20.90 4.79
C GLN A 102 -8.98 -21.87 5.89
N GLU A 103 -9.33 -21.57 7.14
CA GLU A 103 -8.99 -22.40 8.30
C GLU A 103 -10.00 -23.53 8.49
N ASP A 104 -11.28 -23.24 8.27
CA ASP A 104 -12.36 -24.21 8.31
C ASP A 104 -13.41 -23.87 7.26
N THR A 105 -14.52 -24.60 7.24
CA THR A 105 -15.57 -24.41 6.23
C THR A 105 -16.04 -22.96 6.10
N ARG A 106 -16.06 -22.14 7.17
CA ARG A 106 -16.62 -20.78 7.20
C ARG A 106 -15.70 -19.73 7.83
N THR A 107 -14.55 -20.11 8.35
CA THR A 107 -13.57 -19.22 8.98
C THR A 107 -12.42 -18.96 8.03
N PHE A 108 -12.15 -17.68 7.80
CA PHE A 108 -11.12 -17.22 6.90
C PHE A 108 -10.10 -16.38 7.66
N VAL A 109 -8.86 -16.48 7.22
CA VAL A 109 -7.74 -15.66 7.71
C VAL A 109 -7.28 -14.82 6.55
N LEU A 110 -7.48 -13.51 6.65
CA LEU A 110 -6.86 -12.54 5.76
C LEU A 110 -5.62 -11.99 6.43
N SER A 111 -4.50 -12.11 5.74
CA SER A 111 -3.23 -11.49 6.12
C SER A 111 -2.80 -10.52 5.02
N GLY A 112 -2.01 -9.52 5.37
CA GLY A 112 -1.46 -8.61 4.39
C GLY A 112 -0.41 -7.69 4.96
N SER A 113 0.39 -7.13 4.05
CA SER A 113 1.50 -6.23 4.36
C SER A 113 1.56 -5.06 3.37
N VAL A 114 2.12 -3.94 3.80
CA VAL A 114 2.30 -2.75 2.96
C VAL A 114 3.77 -2.35 2.93
N TYR A 115 4.37 -2.44 1.75
CA TYR A 115 5.77 -2.10 1.50
C TYR A 115 5.87 -0.79 0.71
N ASN A 116 6.83 0.06 1.06
CA ASN A 116 7.08 1.32 0.33
C ASN A 116 7.62 1.09 -1.10
N GLY A 117 8.23 -0.08 -1.34
CA GLY A 117 8.68 -0.55 -2.64
C GLY A 117 9.25 -1.95 -2.52
N LEU A 118 9.44 -2.63 -3.65
CA LEU A 118 10.12 -3.92 -3.74
C LEU A 118 11.32 -3.81 -4.70
N ASP A 119 12.37 -4.58 -4.48
CA ASP A 119 13.45 -4.76 -5.45
C ASP A 119 13.15 -5.89 -6.46
N GLY A 120 14.10 -6.16 -7.36
CA GLY A 120 13.98 -7.20 -8.37
C GLY A 120 13.83 -8.61 -7.79
N ASP A 121 14.26 -8.85 -6.56
CA ASP A 121 14.12 -10.11 -5.84
C ASP A 121 12.83 -10.18 -5.01
N GLY A 122 11.97 -9.15 -5.11
CA GLY A 122 10.72 -9.03 -4.37
C GLY A 122 10.90 -8.72 -2.89
N GLN A 123 12.07 -8.22 -2.47
CA GLN A 123 12.33 -7.84 -1.09
C GLN A 123 11.94 -6.37 -0.84
N PRO A 124 11.45 -6.04 0.36
CA PRO A 124 11.13 -4.66 0.72
C PRO A 124 12.33 -3.72 0.57
N THR A 125 12.11 -2.58 -0.07
CA THR A 125 13.10 -1.51 -0.21
C THR A 125 12.68 -0.26 0.53
N ASP A 126 13.65 0.64 0.72
CA ASP A 126 13.45 1.94 1.37
C ASP A 126 13.66 3.07 0.36
N PRO A 127 12.64 3.38 -0.48
CA PRO A 127 12.75 4.43 -1.50
C PRO A 127 12.68 5.84 -0.88
N ASP A 128 12.94 6.87 -1.68
CA ASP A 128 12.95 8.28 -1.26
C ASP A 128 11.61 8.79 -0.68
N PHE A 129 10.54 8.01 -0.84
CA PHE A 129 9.19 8.30 -0.38
C PHE A 129 8.65 7.16 0.47
N ARG A 130 7.71 7.48 1.35
CA ARG A 130 7.03 6.49 2.19
C ARG A 130 5.60 6.90 2.49
N TYR A 131 4.78 5.93 2.87
CA TYR A 131 3.49 6.23 3.45
C TYR A 131 3.63 6.91 4.83
N LYS A 132 2.63 7.71 5.18
CA LYS A 132 2.44 8.32 6.49
C LYS A 132 0.96 8.22 6.86
N ASN A 133 0.68 8.10 8.17
CA ASN A 133 -0.69 7.99 8.68
C ASN A 133 -1.47 6.82 8.05
N LEU A 134 -0.79 5.72 7.71
CA LEU A 134 -1.41 4.57 7.09
C LEU A 134 -2.40 3.91 8.05
N THR A 135 -3.63 3.74 7.59
CA THR A 135 -4.69 3.02 8.31
C THR A 135 -5.44 2.09 7.36
N LEU A 136 -5.98 1.00 7.88
CA LEU A 136 -6.88 0.08 7.17
C LEU A 136 -8.21 0.02 7.90
N THR A 137 -9.30 0.11 7.15
CA THR A 137 -10.62 -0.31 7.62
C THR A 137 -11.05 -1.54 6.85
N ALA A 138 -11.45 -2.58 7.58
CA ALA A 138 -11.98 -3.81 7.05
C ALA A 138 -13.46 -3.95 7.43
N GLY A 139 -14.33 -4.23 6.45
CA GLY A 139 -15.76 -4.48 6.65
C GLY A 139 -16.15 -5.84 6.10
N VAL A 140 -16.74 -6.68 6.95
CA VAL A 140 -17.24 -8.02 6.59
C VAL A 140 -18.72 -7.91 6.25
N GLY A 141 -19.09 -8.21 5.01
CA GLY A 141 -20.45 -8.00 4.52
C GLY A 141 -21.48 -8.96 5.12
N ASN A 142 -21.14 -10.25 5.21
CA ASN A 142 -22.06 -11.31 5.61
C ASN A 142 -21.40 -12.23 6.65
N GLY A 143 -21.07 -11.67 7.81
CA GLY A 143 -20.23 -12.36 8.77
C GLY A 143 -19.82 -11.52 9.96
N LYS A 144 -18.80 -11.99 10.69
CA LYS A 144 -18.22 -11.26 11.82
C LYS A 144 -16.72 -11.41 11.85
N VAL A 145 -16.06 -10.36 12.33
CA VAL A 145 -14.68 -10.40 12.78
C VAL A 145 -14.62 -11.19 14.09
N LEU A 146 -13.78 -12.22 14.11
CA LEU A 146 -13.48 -13.01 15.29
C LEU A 146 -12.22 -12.49 16.01
N ALA A 147 -11.21 -12.11 15.23
CA ALA A 147 -9.96 -11.56 15.74
C ALA A 147 -9.35 -10.61 14.71
N ALA A 148 -8.74 -9.54 15.19
CA ALA A 148 -7.99 -8.59 14.38
C ALA A 148 -6.70 -8.25 15.13
N GLN A 149 -5.56 -8.32 14.44
CA GLN A 149 -4.24 -8.11 15.05
C GLN A 149 -3.32 -7.37 14.09
N ASN A 150 -2.51 -6.47 14.65
CA ASN A 150 -1.32 -5.94 13.99
C ASN A 150 -0.16 -6.92 14.25
N VAL A 151 0.59 -7.29 13.21
CA VAL A 151 1.62 -8.35 13.30
C VAL A 151 2.96 -7.87 12.73
N TYR A 152 4.05 -8.64 12.94
CA TYR A 152 5.28 -8.47 12.15
C TYR A 152 5.05 -8.90 10.69
N SER A 153 5.86 -8.38 9.78
CA SER A 153 5.92 -8.83 8.39
C SER A 153 6.19 -10.33 8.32
N GLU A 154 5.68 -10.96 7.26
CA GLU A 154 5.67 -12.41 7.06
C GLU A 154 7.09 -13.02 7.13
N ASP A 155 7.39 -13.76 8.20
CA ASP A 155 8.46 -14.77 8.20
C ASP A 155 7.81 -16.11 7.83
N LEU A 156 8.31 -16.80 6.81
CA LEU A 156 7.93 -18.20 6.55
C LEU A 156 8.66 -19.10 7.56
N ASN A 157 7.92 -19.98 8.23
CA ASN A 157 8.51 -21.05 9.02
C ASN A 157 9.13 -22.13 8.10
N GLU A 158 9.77 -23.13 8.71
CA GLU A 158 10.43 -24.24 8.00
C GLU A 158 9.48 -25.07 7.13
N ASP A 159 8.18 -25.02 7.39
CA ASP A 159 7.12 -25.72 6.63
C ASP A 159 6.53 -24.85 5.50
N GLY A 160 7.08 -23.66 5.26
CA GLY A 160 6.56 -22.70 4.27
C GLY A 160 5.21 -22.11 4.68
N GLN A 161 4.83 -22.21 5.96
CA GLN A 161 3.66 -21.56 6.53
C GLN A 161 4.08 -20.26 7.22
N TYR A 162 3.19 -19.29 7.30
CA TYR A 162 3.48 -18.01 7.93
C TYR A 162 3.66 -18.16 9.45
N ASP A 163 4.80 -17.74 10.00
CA ASP A 163 5.06 -17.69 11.44
C ASP A 163 4.65 -16.31 12.00
N PHE A 164 3.58 -16.32 12.79
CA PHE A 164 3.00 -15.08 13.30
C PHE A 164 3.58 -14.74 14.67
N LYS A 165 4.55 -13.84 14.68
CA LYS A 165 5.07 -13.26 15.92
C LYS A 165 4.21 -12.06 16.32
N ALA A 166 3.48 -12.17 17.42
CA ALA A 166 2.78 -11.04 18.03
C ALA A 166 3.81 -9.96 18.42
N ARG A 167 3.59 -8.69 18.02
CA ARG A 167 4.45 -7.58 18.49
C ARG A 167 3.99 -7.14 19.90
N ASN A 168 4.93 -6.87 20.80
CA ASN A 168 4.61 -6.38 22.15
C ASN A 168 4.21 -4.89 22.21
N ASN A 169 4.52 -4.10 21.16
CA ASN A 169 4.33 -2.64 21.13
C ASN A 169 3.58 -2.22 19.86
N VAL A 170 2.38 -2.75 19.64
CA VAL A 170 1.50 -2.33 18.54
C VAL A 170 0.18 -1.82 19.08
N VAL A 171 -0.40 -0.87 18.35
CA VAL A 171 -1.77 -0.42 18.60
C VAL A 171 -2.70 -1.54 18.19
N ASP A 172 -3.47 -2.06 19.15
CA ASP A 172 -4.45 -3.09 18.88
C ASP A 172 -5.56 -2.57 17.95
N PRO A 173 -6.02 -3.39 16.99
CA PRO A 173 -7.17 -3.05 16.16
C PRO A 173 -8.43 -2.80 16.97
N VAL A 174 -9.28 -1.92 16.45
CA VAL A 174 -10.59 -1.64 17.03
C VAL A 174 -11.67 -2.35 16.23
N LEU A 175 -12.50 -3.15 16.89
CA LEU A 175 -13.68 -3.75 16.26
C LEU A 175 -14.79 -2.70 16.08
N LEU A 176 -15.42 -2.74 14.91
CA LEU A 176 -16.47 -1.80 14.51
C LEU A 176 -17.81 -2.52 14.34
N ASP A 177 -18.90 -1.75 14.41
CA ASP A 177 -20.25 -2.16 14.01
C ASP A 177 -20.69 -3.52 14.54
N GLY A 178 -20.52 -3.76 15.84
CA GLY A 178 -20.93 -5.02 16.48
C GLY A 178 -20.13 -6.23 15.98
N ASN A 179 -18.85 -6.03 15.70
CA ASN A 179 -17.90 -6.99 15.13
C ASN A 179 -18.12 -7.28 13.64
N ALA A 180 -18.82 -6.41 12.90
CA ALA A 180 -18.91 -6.51 11.44
C ALA A 180 -17.70 -5.86 10.72
N GLY A 181 -16.81 -5.18 11.45
CA GLY A 181 -15.60 -4.61 10.88
C GLY A 181 -14.45 -4.48 11.88
N ALA A 182 -13.30 -4.06 11.38
CA ALA A 182 -12.11 -3.78 12.16
C ALA A 182 -11.33 -2.60 11.56
N ALA A 183 -10.70 -1.79 12.40
CA ALA A 183 -9.79 -0.72 12.00
C ALA A 183 -8.39 -0.97 12.55
N PHE A 184 -7.38 -0.76 11.71
CA PHE A 184 -5.97 -0.99 11.99
C PHE A 184 -5.20 0.32 11.80
N SER A 185 -4.25 0.59 12.71
CA SER A 185 -3.30 1.70 12.60
C SER A 185 -1.91 1.15 12.35
N PHE A 186 -1.26 1.56 11.25
CA PHE A 186 0.08 1.11 10.87
C PHE A 186 1.16 2.10 11.32
N THR A 187 1.03 2.60 12.55
CA THR A 187 1.99 3.58 13.10
C THR A 187 3.36 2.93 13.34
N ASP A 188 3.37 1.70 13.87
CA ASP A 188 4.57 0.99 14.30
C ASP A 188 4.71 -0.41 13.64
N CYS A 189 3.91 -0.68 12.62
CA CYS A 189 3.92 -1.92 11.86
C CYS A 189 3.37 -1.69 10.45
N ASP A 190 3.57 -2.67 9.59
CA ASP A 190 3.25 -2.67 8.16
C ASP A 190 2.32 -3.84 7.78
N SER A 191 2.02 -4.72 8.73
CA SER A 191 1.29 -5.96 8.49
C SER A 191 0.11 -6.16 9.44
N PHE A 192 -0.92 -6.84 8.95
CA PHE A 192 -2.12 -7.13 9.70
C PHE A 192 -2.58 -8.57 9.48
N ARG A 193 -3.36 -9.06 10.44
CA ARG A 193 -4.10 -10.32 10.36
C ARG A 193 -5.53 -10.09 10.82
N LEU A 194 -6.47 -10.65 10.08
CA LEU A 194 -7.89 -10.59 10.37
C LEU A 194 -8.49 -11.98 10.21
N VAL A 195 -9.13 -12.47 11.26
CA VAL A 195 -9.91 -13.70 11.25
C VAL A 195 -11.38 -13.32 11.22
N PHE A 196 -12.11 -13.80 10.23
CA PHE A 196 -13.53 -13.51 10.08
C PHE A 196 -14.31 -14.73 9.61
N THR A 197 -15.61 -14.71 9.86
CA THR A 197 -16.53 -15.76 9.40
C THR A 197 -17.39 -15.29 8.25
N GLY A 198 -17.85 -16.24 7.43
CA GLY A 198 -19.02 -16.08 6.57
C GLY A 198 -20.29 -16.63 7.22
N VAL A 199 -21.44 -16.33 6.63
CA VAL A 199 -22.73 -16.98 6.93
C VAL A 199 -23.07 -18.05 5.88
N SER A 200 -24.01 -18.94 6.20
CA SER A 200 -24.49 -19.96 5.26
C SER A 200 -25.21 -19.32 4.06
N GLU A 201 -25.12 -19.98 2.90
CA GLU A 201 -25.87 -19.67 1.67
C GLU A 201 -25.43 -18.40 0.90
N VAL A 202 -24.53 -17.59 1.46
CA VAL A 202 -23.97 -16.41 0.78
C VAL A 202 -22.44 -16.46 0.86
N PRO A 203 -21.71 -16.22 -0.24
CA PRO A 203 -20.26 -16.11 -0.20
C PRO A 203 -19.81 -15.05 0.80
N ALA A 204 -18.77 -15.36 1.57
CA ALA A 204 -18.15 -14.38 2.46
C ALA A 204 -17.57 -13.24 1.61
N THR A 205 -17.75 -12.00 2.06
CA THR A 205 -17.19 -10.83 1.40
C THR A 205 -16.54 -9.94 2.43
N ILE A 206 -15.35 -9.45 2.11
CA ILE A 206 -14.64 -8.47 2.90
C ILE A 206 -14.22 -7.29 2.02
N LYS A 207 -14.47 -6.08 2.51
CA LYS A 207 -14.03 -4.83 1.91
C LYS A 207 -12.91 -4.26 2.74
N LEU A 208 -11.81 -3.91 2.10
CA LEU A 208 -10.68 -3.23 2.71
C LEU A 208 -10.57 -1.83 2.11
N ALA A 209 -10.30 -0.85 2.97
CA ALA A 209 -9.99 0.51 2.58
C ALA A 209 -8.73 0.96 3.31
N PHE A 210 -7.64 1.09 2.56
CA PHE A 210 -6.39 1.69 3.01
C PHE A 210 -6.45 3.20 2.77
N THR A 211 -6.07 3.98 3.76
CA THR A 211 -5.91 5.44 3.65
C THR A 211 -4.56 5.84 4.19
N TYR A 212 -3.88 6.75 3.50
CA TYR A 212 -2.53 7.18 3.83
C TYR A 212 -2.17 8.49 3.13
N ASP A 213 -1.15 9.15 3.63
CA ASP A 213 -0.44 10.21 2.93
C ASP A 213 0.87 9.64 2.37
N VAL A 214 1.43 10.28 1.34
CA VAL A 214 2.77 9.98 0.82
C VAL A 214 3.65 11.17 1.13
N VAL A 215 4.81 10.93 1.75
CA VAL A 215 5.77 11.96 2.11
C VAL A 215 7.19 11.55 1.71
N ALA A 216 8.01 12.52 1.34
CA ALA A 216 9.43 12.27 1.17
C ALA A 216 10.09 11.90 2.50
N GLN A 217 11.11 11.03 2.43
CA GLN A 217 11.93 10.66 3.59
C GLN A 217 12.87 11.78 4.00
N ASN A 218 13.46 12.46 3.01
CA ASN A 218 14.34 13.59 3.24
C ASN A 218 13.50 14.77 3.78
N PRO A 219 13.78 15.29 4.99
CA PRO A 219 13.01 16.38 5.59
C PRO A 219 13.16 17.72 4.83
N LEU A 220 14.12 17.82 3.91
CA LEU A 220 14.28 18.98 3.03
C LEU A 220 13.49 18.83 1.73
N ASN A 221 12.99 17.63 1.42
CA ASN A 221 12.10 17.38 0.29
C ASN A 221 10.64 17.53 0.76
N PHE A 222 9.94 18.52 0.21
CA PHE A 222 8.56 18.85 0.60
C PHE A 222 7.52 18.18 -0.29
N THR A 223 7.94 17.39 -1.28
CA THR A 223 7.06 16.62 -2.14
C THR A 223 6.24 15.64 -1.30
N SER A 224 4.92 15.76 -1.40
CA SER A 224 3.96 14.93 -0.68
C SER A 224 2.64 14.84 -1.44
N THR A 225 1.82 13.86 -1.09
CA THR A 225 0.41 13.78 -1.50
C THR A 225 -0.40 13.39 -0.28
N ASN A 226 -1.53 14.06 -0.05
CA ASN A 226 -2.40 13.75 1.09
C ASN A 226 -3.68 13.05 0.61
N GLY A 227 -4.22 12.16 1.45
CA GLY A 227 -5.48 11.48 1.16
C GLY A 227 -5.40 10.43 0.06
N GLY A 228 -4.25 9.75 -0.05
CA GLY A 228 -4.17 8.51 -0.82
C GLY A 228 -5.15 7.48 -0.25
N ALA A 229 -5.95 6.88 -1.11
CA ALA A 229 -6.89 5.84 -0.69
C ALA A 229 -6.91 4.70 -1.71
N MET A 230 -6.90 3.47 -1.21
CA MET A 230 -6.94 2.25 -2.01
C MET A 230 -7.95 1.28 -1.42
N GLY A 231 -8.88 0.83 -2.25
CA GLY A 231 -9.98 0.00 -1.82
C GLY A 231 -9.98 -1.29 -2.59
N LEU A 232 -10.41 -2.35 -1.93
CA LEU A 232 -10.56 -3.64 -2.55
C LEU A 232 -11.67 -4.44 -1.88
N GLN A 233 -12.37 -5.21 -2.68
CA GLN A 233 -13.35 -6.18 -2.24
C GLN A 233 -12.82 -7.57 -2.56
N ILE A 234 -12.78 -8.43 -1.56
CA ILE A 234 -12.44 -9.84 -1.69
C ILE A 234 -13.72 -10.64 -1.47
N THR A 235 -14.10 -11.46 -2.44
CA THR A 235 -15.28 -12.32 -2.38
C THR A 235 -14.83 -13.77 -2.39
N GLU A 236 -15.34 -14.57 -1.46
CA GLU A 236 -15.13 -16.01 -1.41
C GLU A 236 -15.57 -16.64 -2.73
N ALA A 237 -14.66 -17.39 -3.34
CA ALA A 237 -14.92 -18.19 -4.54
C ALA A 237 -13.99 -19.40 -4.55
N TYR A 238 -14.35 -20.42 -5.33
CA TYR A 238 -13.63 -21.68 -5.44
C TYR A 238 -13.43 -22.03 -6.91
N ASP A 239 -12.32 -22.70 -7.22
CA ASP A 239 -12.09 -23.26 -8.55
C ASP A 239 -12.90 -24.55 -8.77
N GLU A 240 -12.82 -25.11 -9.99
CA GLU A 240 -13.52 -26.35 -10.35
C GLU A 240 -13.07 -27.57 -9.52
N GLU A 241 -11.91 -27.50 -8.87
CA GLU A 241 -11.35 -28.53 -7.99
C GLU A 241 -11.75 -28.32 -6.51
N GLY A 242 -12.51 -27.27 -6.21
CA GLY A 242 -12.97 -26.93 -4.86
C GLY A 242 -11.91 -26.25 -4.00
N ARG A 243 -10.82 -25.75 -4.59
CA ARG A 243 -9.78 -24.97 -3.88
C ARG A 243 -10.20 -23.52 -3.81
N LEU A 244 -9.87 -22.86 -2.69
CA LEU A 244 -10.13 -21.43 -2.51
C LEU A 244 -9.42 -20.63 -3.59
N LYS A 245 -10.19 -19.84 -4.34
CA LYS A 245 -9.70 -18.92 -5.38
C LYS A 245 -10.57 -17.66 -5.31
N PRO A 246 -10.26 -16.71 -4.41
CA PRO A 246 -11.12 -15.57 -4.17
C PRO A 246 -11.18 -14.64 -5.39
N GLU A 247 -12.32 -13.99 -5.57
CA GLU A 247 -12.47 -12.91 -6.54
C GLU A 247 -12.11 -11.59 -5.87
N ILE A 248 -11.03 -10.96 -6.34
CA ILE A 248 -10.55 -9.68 -5.77
C ILE A 248 -10.81 -8.57 -6.78
N THR A 249 -11.49 -7.52 -6.35
CA THR A 249 -11.83 -6.38 -7.20
C THR A 249 -11.31 -5.10 -6.55
N LEU A 250 -10.59 -4.28 -7.32
CA LEU A 250 -10.20 -2.94 -6.87
C LEU A 250 -11.43 -2.04 -6.85
N GLU A 251 -11.71 -1.45 -5.69
CA GLU A 251 -12.77 -0.46 -5.53
C GLU A 251 -12.19 0.95 -5.73
N LYS A 252 -12.88 1.78 -6.51
CA LYS A 252 -12.57 3.20 -6.57
C LYS A 252 -12.95 3.84 -5.24
N VAL A 253 -11.94 4.11 -4.40
CA VAL A 253 -12.14 4.90 -3.20
C VAL A 253 -12.10 6.36 -3.61
N TYR A 254 -13.25 7.02 -3.54
CA TYR A 254 -13.33 8.46 -3.73
C TYR A 254 -12.68 9.13 -2.52
N THR A 255 -11.50 9.74 -2.72
CA THR A 255 -10.96 10.65 -1.71
C THR A 255 -11.93 11.81 -1.57
N VAL A 256 -12.47 12.02 -0.37
CA VAL A 256 -13.19 13.25 -0.06
C VAL A 256 -12.15 14.37 -0.14
N LYS A 257 -12.24 15.21 -1.18
CA LYS A 257 -11.48 16.46 -1.20
C LYS A 257 -11.96 17.29 -0.01
N THR A 258 -11.15 17.38 1.03
CA THR A 258 -11.29 18.45 2.02
C THR A 258 -11.01 19.76 1.28
N GLU A 259 -12.08 20.52 1.01
CA GLU A 259 -12.03 21.91 0.58
C GLU A 259 -11.38 22.81 1.63
#